data_AF-A0A1G1XSD3-F1
#
_entry.id   AF-A0A1G1XSD3-F1
#
_cell.length_a   1.000
_cell.length_b   1.000
_cell.length_c   1.000
_cell.angle_alpha   90.00
_cell.angle_beta   90.00
_cell.angle_gamma   90.00
#
_symmetry.space_group_name_H-M   'P 1'
#
loop_
_entity.id
_entity.type
_entity.pdbx_description
1 polymer ?
#
loop_
_entity_poly.entity_id
_entity_poly.type
_entity_poly.pdbx_seq_one_letter_code
_entity_poly.pdbx_strand_id
1 'polypeptide(L)'
;MAALSGPLAKINGTCANRKEEDMSSYKEGQTHQLANALEAEGFTPEEVTALGQNRSEALTGLRLVLRGLAKIVRECFKLECQKSFSPEEFIGKGWTVWKGQADGNGLEGEEDRDTREDTLSVIDWEQVLLEDHLQEGEPSVHGEEKLRRAIASGNINLGGRAFLSLWEDYQTNCESSVLEKLRRKGVTRIYFFGLRLRRPDGRRLVLCLYVCGSRWDWRCNWLLSHWDANDPSASLASN
;
A
#
# COMPACT_ATOMS: atom_id res chain seq x y z
N MET A 1 14.04 -80.12 -6.16
CA MET A 1 13.79 -78.89 -5.38
C MET A 1 12.30 -78.75 -5.17
N ALA A 2 11.91 -78.42 -3.94
CA ALA A 2 10.57 -78.54 -3.40
C ALA A 2 9.51 -77.65 -4.08
N ALA A 3 8.27 -78.15 -4.03
CA ALA A 3 7.03 -77.48 -4.36
C ALA A 3 6.61 -76.50 -3.24
N LEU A 4 5.85 -75.45 -3.62
CA LEU A 4 4.47 -75.15 -3.17
C LEU A 4 4.19 -73.65 -3.33
N SER A 5 3.45 -73.30 -4.39
CA SER A 5 2.78 -72.00 -4.51
C SER A 5 1.43 -72.06 -3.78
N GLY A 6 1.25 -71.21 -2.76
CA GLY A 6 -0.05 -70.99 -2.12
C GLY A 6 -0.89 -69.96 -2.88
N PRO A 7 -2.23 -70.11 -2.95
CA PRO A 7 -3.10 -69.15 -3.61
C PRO A 7 -3.42 -67.92 -2.74
N LEU A 8 -3.52 -66.77 -3.42
CA LEU A 8 -3.98 -65.47 -2.93
C LEU A 8 -5.38 -65.54 -2.30
N ALA A 9 -5.46 -65.26 -1.00
CA ALA A 9 -6.72 -64.99 -0.32
C ALA A 9 -7.21 -63.56 -0.66
N LYS A 10 -8.36 -63.47 -1.32
CA LYS A 10 -9.13 -62.24 -1.50
C LYS A 10 -9.65 -61.78 -0.14
N ILE A 11 -9.19 -60.63 0.35
CA ILE A 11 -9.81 -59.95 1.49
C ILE A 11 -10.85 -58.98 0.93
N ASN A 12 -12.11 -59.39 0.95
CA ASN A 12 -13.26 -58.51 0.81
C ASN A 12 -13.35 -57.63 2.07
N GLY A 13 -12.68 -56.48 2.05
CA GLY A 13 -12.92 -55.39 3.00
C GLY A 13 -14.08 -54.56 2.49
N THR A 14 -15.27 -54.80 3.02
CA THR A 14 -16.47 -54.01 2.81
C THR A 14 -16.21 -52.54 3.13
N CYS A 15 -16.35 -51.68 2.12
CA CYS A 15 -16.51 -50.24 2.31
C CYS A 15 -17.74 -50.01 3.19
N ALA A 16 -17.51 -49.75 4.47
CA ALA A 16 -18.51 -49.09 5.30
C ALA A 16 -18.75 -47.72 4.67
N ASN A 17 -19.94 -47.54 4.11
CA ASN A 17 -20.48 -46.24 3.70
C ASN A 17 -20.32 -45.28 4.87
N ARG A 18 -19.34 -44.37 4.76
CA ARG A 18 -19.26 -43.20 5.62
C ARG A 18 -20.49 -42.37 5.26
N LYS A 19 -21.51 -42.43 6.12
CA LYS A 19 -22.60 -41.46 6.08
C LYS A 19 -21.96 -40.08 6.19
N GLU A 20 -22.22 -39.22 5.21
CA GLU A 20 -22.20 -37.78 5.42
C GLU A 20 -23.20 -37.48 6.54
N GLU A 21 -22.70 -37.46 7.78
CA GLU A 21 -23.39 -36.79 8.86
C GLU A 21 -23.09 -35.31 8.68
N ASP A 22 -23.98 -34.66 7.91
CA ASP A 22 -24.35 -33.28 8.17
C ASP A 22 -24.75 -33.22 9.64
N MET A 23 -23.99 -32.47 10.45
CA MET A 23 -24.37 -31.82 11.71
C MET A 23 -23.09 -31.34 12.40
N SER A 24 -22.88 -30.02 12.33
CA SER A 24 -21.82 -29.37 13.09
C SER A 24 -21.93 -29.73 14.58
N SER A 25 -20.82 -29.85 15.30
CA SER A 25 -20.80 -30.08 16.75
C SER A 25 -21.41 -28.92 17.56
N TYR A 26 -21.82 -27.84 16.89
CA TYR A 26 -22.51 -26.69 17.47
C TYR A 26 -24.02 -26.87 17.36
N LYS A 27 -24.73 -26.52 18.43
CA LYS A 27 -26.20 -26.47 18.42
C LYS A 27 -26.65 -25.33 17.51
N GLU A 28 -27.72 -25.54 16.74
CA GLU A 28 -28.33 -24.53 15.86
C GLU A 28 -28.57 -23.18 16.57
N GLY A 29 -29.04 -23.23 17.83
CA GLY A 29 -29.22 -22.02 18.63
C GLY A 29 -27.92 -21.25 18.93
N GLN A 30 -26.77 -21.92 19.02
CA GLN A 30 -25.47 -21.25 19.20
C GLN A 30 -25.04 -20.54 17.91
N THR A 31 -25.30 -21.15 16.76
CA THR A 31 -25.02 -20.55 15.45
C THR A 31 -25.86 -19.29 15.23
N HIS A 32 -27.16 -19.35 15.55
CA HIS A 32 -28.04 -18.18 15.47
C HIS A 32 -27.64 -17.06 16.43
N GLN A 33 -27.27 -17.40 17.68
CA GLN A 33 -26.78 -16.40 18.63
C GLN A 33 -25.54 -15.68 18.12
N LEU A 34 -24.57 -16.42 17.56
CA LEU A 34 -23.37 -15.83 17.00
C LEU A 34 -23.67 -14.96 15.78
N ALA A 35 -24.52 -15.43 14.86
CA ALA A 35 -24.91 -14.67 13.67
C ALA A 35 -25.59 -13.35 14.04
N ASN A 36 -26.57 -13.38 14.95
CA ASN A 36 -27.29 -12.18 15.40
C ASN A 36 -26.35 -11.19 16.12
N ALA A 37 -25.39 -11.69 16.90
CA ALA A 37 -24.42 -10.82 17.58
C ALA A 37 -23.47 -10.14 16.59
N LEU A 38 -23.00 -10.87 15.56
CA LEU A 38 -22.15 -10.29 14.51
C LEU A 38 -22.92 -9.22 13.72
N GLU A 39 -24.17 -9.49 13.35
CA GLU A 39 -25.01 -8.52 12.65
C GLU A 39 -25.29 -7.27 13.51
N ALA A 40 -25.56 -7.45 14.81
CA ALA A 40 -25.78 -6.33 15.74
C ALA A 40 -24.54 -5.42 15.90
N GLU A 41 -23.34 -5.98 15.73
CA GLU A 41 -22.06 -5.24 15.74
C GLU A 41 -21.66 -4.74 14.33
N GLY A 42 -22.54 -4.88 13.34
CA GLY A 42 -22.37 -4.31 12.00
C GLY A 42 -21.54 -5.16 11.03
N PHE A 43 -21.24 -6.42 11.34
CA PHE A 43 -20.57 -7.31 10.39
C PHE A 43 -21.48 -7.63 9.21
N THR A 44 -20.92 -7.49 8.00
CA THR A 44 -21.58 -7.82 6.74
C THR A 44 -21.52 -9.33 6.44
N PRO A 45 -22.47 -9.87 5.67
CA PRO A 45 -22.42 -11.26 5.20
C PRO A 45 -21.09 -11.58 4.47
N GLU A 46 -20.53 -10.63 3.73
CA GLU A 46 -19.25 -10.75 3.03
C GLU A 46 -18.08 -10.90 4.00
N GLU A 47 -18.04 -10.11 5.08
CA GLU A 47 -17.01 -10.22 6.12
C GLU A 47 -17.11 -11.55 6.89
N VAL A 48 -18.32 -11.98 7.23
CA VAL A 48 -18.57 -13.28 7.87
C VAL A 48 -18.13 -14.43 6.96
N THR A 49 -18.45 -14.33 5.67
CA THR A 49 -18.03 -15.30 4.65
C THR A 49 -16.51 -15.32 4.52
N ALA A 50 -15.86 -14.16 4.46
CA ALA A 50 -14.41 -14.06 4.42
C ALA A 50 -13.76 -14.68 5.66
N LEU A 51 -14.31 -14.44 6.86
CA LEU A 51 -13.83 -15.05 8.11
C LEU A 51 -13.94 -16.58 8.08
N GLY A 52 -15.04 -17.12 7.55
CA GLY A 52 -15.24 -18.56 7.40
C GLY A 52 -14.35 -19.21 6.33
N GLN A 53 -14.05 -18.50 5.25
CA GLN A 53 -13.21 -18.99 4.14
C GLN A 53 -11.70 -18.86 4.41
N ASN A 54 -11.30 -17.98 5.33
CA ASN A 54 -9.91 -17.74 5.68
C ASN A 54 -9.36 -18.91 6.51
N ARG A 55 -8.78 -19.91 5.82
CA ARG A 55 -8.39 -21.20 6.40
C ARG A 55 -7.37 -21.02 7.52
N SER A 56 -7.74 -21.50 8.71
CA SER A 56 -6.99 -21.69 9.96
C SER A 56 -6.27 -20.48 10.58
N GLU A 57 -5.59 -19.61 9.84
CA GLU A 57 -4.75 -18.56 10.44
C GLU A 57 -5.57 -17.45 11.09
N ALA A 58 -6.57 -16.91 10.39
CA ALA A 58 -7.43 -15.85 10.92
C ALA A 58 -8.24 -16.34 12.14
N LEU A 59 -8.85 -17.51 12.04
CA LEU A 59 -9.60 -18.12 13.15
C LEU A 59 -8.69 -18.52 14.33
N THR A 60 -7.46 -18.95 14.07
CA THR A 60 -6.47 -19.21 15.12
C THR A 60 -6.08 -17.91 15.81
N GLY A 61 -5.83 -16.85 15.05
CA GLY A 61 -5.56 -15.51 15.57
C GLY A 61 -6.70 -15.00 16.45
N LEU A 62 -7.94 -15.03 15.95
CA LEU A 62 -9.14 -14.65 16.69
C LEU A 62 -9.28 -15.45 17.99
N ARG A 63 -9.06 -16.77 17.93
CA ARG A 63 -9.11 -17.64 19.12
C ARG A 63 -8.03 -17.28 20.14
N LEU A 64 -6.82 -16.95 19.70
CA LEU A 64 -5.75 -16.52 20.60
C LEU A 64 -6.07 -15.17 21.25
N VAL A 65 -6.66 -14.22 20.51
CA VAL A 65 -7.14 -12.94 21.04
C VAL A 65 -8.22 -13.17 22.10
N LEU A 66 -9.27 -13.94 21.79
CA LEU A 66 -10.37 -14.22 22.72
C LEU A 66 -9.92 -14.94 24.01
N ARG A 67 -8.82 -15.69 23.96
CA ARG A 67 -8.24 -16.37 25.12
C ARG A 67 -7.23 -15.53 25.90
N GLY A 68 -6.96 -14.29 25.48
CA GLY A 68 -5.93 -13.44 26.09
C GLY A 68 -4.50 -13.95 25.88
N LEU A 69 -4.28 -14.78 24.86
CA LEU A 69 -2.98 -15.39 24.55
C LEU A 69 -2.24 -14.66 23.41
N ALA A 70 -2.93 -13.81 22.67
CA ALA A 70 -2.33 -12.98 21.62
C ALA A 70 -1.93 -11.61 22.17
N LYS A 71 -0.79 -11.11 21.69
CA LYS A 71 -0.44 -9.68 21.79
C LYS A 71 -1.00 -8.97 20.57
N ILE A 72 -1.92 -8.03 20.78
CA ILE A 72 -2.38 -7.13 19.72
C ILE A 72 -1.31 -6.05 19.54
N VAL A 73 -0.76 -5.96 18.34
CA VAL A 73 0.20 -4.92 17.97
C VAL A 73 -0.47 -4.03 16.94
N ARG A 74 -0.53 -2.73 17.20
CA ARG A 74 -0.95 -1.77 16.19
C ARG A 74 0.10 -1.77 15.10
N GLU A 75 -0.28 -2.04 13.86
CA GLU A 75 0.64 -1.87 12.74
C GLU A 75 1.04 -0.39 12.67
N CYS A 76 2.35 -0.16 12.81
CA CYS A 76 2.91 1.17 12.67
C CYS A 76 3.17 1.45 11.18
N PHE A 77 2.70 2.60 10.72
CA PHE A 77 2.91 3.12 9.37
C PHE A 77 3.90 4.29 9.39
N LYS A 78 4.75 4.36 10.42
CA LYS A 78 5.70 5.46 10.60
C LYS A 78 7.05 5.08 10.01
N LEU A 79 7.61 5.97 9.20
CA LEU A 79 8.95 5.84 8.66
C LEU A 79 9.80 7.04 9.06
N GLU A 80 11.03 6.76 9.46
CA GLU A 80 12.03 7.79 9.68
C GLU A 80 12.56 8.30 8.34
N CYS A 81 12.68 9.62 8.21
CA CYS A 81 13.11 10.29 6.99
C CYS A 81 14.50 10.89 7.16
N GLN A 82 15.48 10.10 7.60
CA GLN A 82 16.81 10.64 7.98
C GLN A 82 17.70 11.00 6.79
N LYS A 83 17.52 10.33 5.65
CA LYS A 83 18.37 10.51 4.47
C LYS A 83 17.83 11.61 3.57
N SER A 84 18.73 12.45 3.07
CA SER A 84 18.45 13.33 1.95
C SER A 84 18.32 12.51 0.66
N PHE A 85 17.51 13.00 -0.27
CA PHE A 85 17.40 12.41 -1.60
C PHE A 85 18.30 13.15 -2.57
N SER A 86 19.23 12.42 -3.21
CA SER A 86 20.07 12.92 -4.29
C SER A 86 19.57 12.35 -5.63
N PRO A 87 19.05 13.18 -6.55
CA PRO A 87 18.61 12.71 -7.86
C PRO A 87 19.72 12.02 -8.66
N GLU A 88 20.94 12.54 -8.59
CA GLU A 88 22.08 11.97 -9.31
C GLU A 88 22.48 10.59 -8.76
N GLU A 89 22.51 10.44 -7.43
CA GLU A 89 22.87 9.16 -6.80
C GLU A 89 21.79 8.09 -6.99
N PHE A 90 20.52 8.48 -6.91
CA PHE A 90 19.41 7.54 -7.01
C PHE A 90 19.04 7.18 -8.46
N ILE A 91 18.92 8.18 -9.33
CA ILE A 91 18.42 8.00 -10.71
C ILE A 91 19.57 7.86 -11.70
N GLY A 92 20.63 8.66 -11.51
CA GLY A 92 21.84 8.59 -12.32
C GLY A 92 22.36 9.96 -12.77
N LYS A 93 23.51 9.92 -13.43
CA LYS A 93 24.28 11.10 -13.82
C LYS A 93 23.45 12.16 -14.58
N GLY A 94 23.59 13.41 -14.15
CA GLY A 94 22.98 14.59 -14.79
C GLY A 94 21.53 14.87 -14.39
N TRP A 95 20.93 14.03 -13.54
CA TRP A 95 19.67 14.36 -12.88
C TRP A 95 19.92 15.34 -11.73
N THR A 96 19.14 16.39 -11.65
CA THR A 96 19.24 17.40 -10.58
C THR A 96 17.85 17.76 -10.05
N VAL A 97 17.80 18.53 -8.98
CA VAL A 97 16.58 19.27 -8.61
C VAL A 97 16.37 20.40 -9.61
N TRP A 98 15.12 20.66 -9.98
CA TRP A 98 14.78 21.82 -10.82
C TRP A 98 15.07 23.11 -10.06
N LYS A 99 15.61 24.11 -10.75
CA LYS A 99 15.93 25.42 -10.17
C LYS A 99 15.25 26.55 -10.93
N GLY A 100 14.71 27.52 -10.20
CA GLY A 100 14.06 28.70 -10.76
C GLY A 100 12.65 28.45 -11.26
N GLN A 101 12.19 29.27 -12.21
CA GLN A 101 10.81 29.29 -12.68
C GLN A 101 10.44 28.06 -13.54
N ALA A 102 9.14 27.78 -13.64
CA ALA A 102 8.59 26.62 -14.36
C ALA A 102 8.90 26.63 -15.87
N ASP A 103 8.95 27.82 -16.47
CA ASP A 103 9.26 28.08 -17.88
C ASP A 103 10.77 28.30 -18.13
N GLY A 104 11.60 28.19 -17.09
CA GLY A 104 13.04 28.30 -17.17
C GLY A 104 13.74 27.03 -17.68
N ASN A 105 15.07 27.03 -17.63
CA ASN A 105 15.89 25.88 -18.02
C ASN A 105 16.15 24.90 -16.86
N GLY A 106 15.70 25.22 -15.65
CA GLY A 106 15.87 24.40 -14.44
C GLY A 106 17.27 24.42 -13.82
N LEU A 107 18.19 25.28 -14.28
CA LEU A 107 19.60 25.25 -13.89
C LEU A 107 20.00 26.34 -12.87
N GLU A 108 19.26 27.44 -12.83
CA GLU A 108 19.60 28.63 -12.06
C GLU A 108 18.46 29.05 -11.12
N GLY A 109 18.81 29.66 -9.99
CA GLY A 109 17.86 30.06 -8.95
C GLY A 109 17.70 29.02 -7.84
N GLU A 110 16.65 29.19 -7.04
CA GLU A 110 16.36 28.34 -5.90
C GLU A 110 15.82 26.97 -6.32
N GLU A 111 16.12 25.96 -5.52
CA GLU A 111 15.61 24.60 -5.73
C GLU A 111 14.09 24.56 -5.55
N ASP A 112 13.44 23.95 -6.53
CA ASP A 112 12.00 23.82 -6.59
C ASP A 112 11.55 22.59 -5.79
N ARG A 113 11.53 22.77 -4.47
CA ARG A 113 11.11 21.77 -3.49
C ARG A 113 10.37 22.39 -2.31
N ASP A 114 9.58 21.60 -1.60
CA ASP A 114 8.92 22.03 -0.37
C ASP A 114 9.89 21.86 0.82
N THR A 115 10.56 22.94 1.20
CA THR A 115 11.55 22.92 2.29
C THR A 115 10.95 22.62 3.66
N ARG A 116 9.62 22.66 3.81
CA ARG A 116 8.95 22.28 5.07
C ARG A 116 9.06 20.78 5.33
N GLU A 117 9.17 19.96 4.28
CA GLU A 117 9.49 18.53 4.39
C GLU A 117 10.78 18.33 5.20
N ASP A 118 11.73 19.28 5.15
CA ASP A 118 13.02 19.09 5.80
C ASP A 118 12.95 19.02 7.32
N THR A 119 11.88 19.57 7.90
CA THR A 119 11.60 19.55 9.33
C THR A 119 11.02 18.22 9.81
N LEU A 120 10.58 17.35 8.89
CA LEU A 120 9.98 16.06 9.21
C LEU A 120 11.08 15.01 9.44
N SER A 121 11.22 14.56 10.69
CA SER A 121 12.09 13.42 11.02
C SER A 121 11.37 12.09 10.87
N VAL A 122 10.05 12.06 11.03
CA VAL A 122 9.19 10.88 10.93
C VAL A 122 7.93 11.25 10.18
N ILE A 123 7.54 10.42 9.21
CA ILE A 123 6.25 10.53 8.50
C ILE A 123 5.34 9.42 9.00
N ASP A 124 4.15 9.79 9.45
CA ASP A 124 3.07 8.86 9.74
C ASP A 124 2.20 8.69 8.48
N TRP A 125 2.38 7.57 7.78
CA TRP A 125 1.68 7.31 6.52
C TRP A 125 0.17 7.05 6.70
N GLU A 126 -0.35 6.97 7.94
CA GLU A 126 -1.80 7.02 8.17
C GLU A 126 -2.38 8.45 8.08
N GLN A 127 -1.54 9.47 8.25
CA GLN A 127 -1.95 10.88 8.24
C GLN A 127 -1.68 11.55 6.89
N VAL A 128 -1.04 10.84 5.96
CA VAL A 128 -0.76 11.34 4.61
C VAL A 128 -2.07 11.45 3.82
N LEU A 129 -2.28 12.64 3.28
CA LEU A 129 -3.37 12.93 2.36
C LEU A 129 -2.91 12.59 0.95
N LEU A 130 -3.76 11.85 0.22
CA LEU A 130 -3.58 11.52 -1.19
C LEU A 130 -4.65 12.29 -1.98
N GLU A 131 -4.26 13.40 -2.58
CA GLU A 131 -5.19 14.36 -3.18
C GLU A 131 -5.03 14.45 -4.70
N ASP A 132 -6.12 14.46 -5.45
CA ASP A 132 -6.09 14.62 -6.91
C ASP A 132 -5.98 16.10 -7.34
N HIS A 133 -6.42 17.03 -6.49
CA HIS A 133 -6.56 18.47 -6.72
C HIS A 133 -7.43 18.83 -7.95
N LEU A 134 -8.39 17.98 -8.30
CA LEU A 134 -9.40 18.27 -9.30
C LEU A 134 -10.52 19.13 -8.70
N GLN A 135 -11.08 20.02 -9.51
CA GLN A 135 -12.31 20.74 -9.18
C GLN A 135 -13.54 19.93 -9.60
N GLU A 136 -14.71 20.31 -9.09
CA GLU A 136 -15.96 19.66 -9.47
C GLU A 136 -16.17 19.69 -10.99
N GLY A 137 -16.37 18.52 -11.57
CA GLY A 137 -16.57 18.35 -13.02
C GLY A 137 -15.29 18.30 -13.86
N GLU A 138 -14.09 18.47 -13.28
CA GLU A 138 -12.84 18.32 -14.01
C GLU A 138 -12.43 16.84 -14.13
N PRO A 139 -12.30 16.29 -15.34
CA PRO A 139 -11.84 14.91 -15.53
C PRO A 139 -10.32 14.77 -15.38
N SER A 140 -9.59 15.87 -15.61
CA SER A 140 -8.13 15.94 -15.48
C SER A 140 -7.67 17.39 -15.39
N VAL A 141 -6.44 17.59 -14.93
CA VAL A 141 -5.78 18.90 -14.82
C VAL A 141 -4.36 18.83 -15.37
N HIS A 142 -3.86 19.93 -15.93
CA HIS A 142 -2.46 20.02 -16.36
C HIS A 142 -1.53 20.00 -15.12
N GLY A 143 -0.41 19.29 -15.17
CA GLY A 143 0.38 19.02 -13.95
C GLY A 143 0.98 20.26 -13.29
N GLU A 144 1.31 21.30 -14.06
CA GLU A 144 1.71 22.60 -13.48
C GLU A 144 0.58 23.27 -12.69
N GLU A 145 -0.66 23.15 -13.18
CA GLU A 145 -1.83 23.67 -12.48
C GLU A 145 -2.15 22.80 -11.24
N LYS A 146 -2.00 21.47 -11.34
CA LYS A 146 -2.08 20.58 -10.19
C LYS A 146 -1.08 20.95 -9.11
N LEU A 147 0.18 21.18 -9.48
CA LEU A 147 1.23 21.60 -8.56
C LEU A 147 0.90 22.94 -7.92
N ARG A 148 0.41 23.91 -8.69
CA ARG A 148 -0.05 25.20 -8.15
C ARG A 148 -1.15 25.02 -7.11
N ARG A 149 -2.13 24.15 -7.36
CA ARG A 149 -3.22 23.83 -6.43
C ARG A 149 -2.72 23.08 -5.19
N ALA A 150 -1.80 22.14 -5.35
CA ALA A 150 -1.14 21.42 -4.26
C ALA A 150 -0.31 22.34 -3.34
N ILE A 151 0.31 23.38 -3.90
CA ILE A 151 0.99 24.42 -3.11
C ILE A 151 -0.05 25.31 -2.40
N ALA A 152 -1.11 25.69 -3.11
CA ALA A 152 -2.17 26.55 -2.58
C ALA A 152 -3.01 25.91 -1.47
N SER A 153 -3.01 24.57 -1.31
CA SER A 153 -3.68 23.89 -0.20
C SER A 153 -3.05 24.21 1.15
N GLY A 154 -1.80 24.69 1.18
CA GLY A 154 -1.06 24.97 2.40
C GLY A 154 -0.44 23.72 3.05
N ASN A 155 -0.79 22.52 2.58
CA ASN A 155 -0.21 21.26 3.04
C ASN A 155 1.29 21.19 2.77
N ILE A 156 2.02 20.41 3.56
CA ILE A 156 3.42 20.07 3.31
C ILE A 156 3.43 19.02 2.20
N ASN A 157 3.90 19.39 1.01
CA ASN A 157 3.98 18.45 -0.10
C ASN A 157 5.16 17.51 0.12
N LEU A 158 4.90 16.20 0.10
CA LEU A 158 5.93 15.19 0.31
C LEU A 158 6.79 15.02 -0.95
N GLY A 159 8.10 14.94 -0.76
CA GLY A 159 9.11 15.01 -1.81
C GLY A 159 10.06 13.82 -1.80
N GLY A 160 11.32 14.08 -2.12
CA GLY A 160 12.32 13.05 -2.32
C GLY A 160 12.64 12.25 -1.05
N ARG A 161 12.57 12.90 0.13
CA ARG A 161 12.87 12.21 1.41
C ARG A 161 11.78 11.21 1.76
N ALA A 162 10.53 11.63 1.64
CA ALA A 162 9.38 10.73 1.81
C ALA A 162 9.43 9.56 0.82
N PHE A 163 9.68 9.84 -0.47
CA PHE A 163 9.85 8.81 -1.50
C PHE A 163 10.94 7.81 -1.13
N LEU A 164 12.13 8.30 -0.76
CA LEU A 164 13.28 7.45 -0.45
C LEU A 164 12.99 6.56 0.76
N SER A 165 12.35 7.10 1.81
CA SER A 165 12.00 6.33 3.00
C SER A 165 11.08 5.14 2.68
N LEU A 166 10.04 5.35 1.85
CA LEU A 166 9.15 4.28 1.42
C LEU A 166 9.87 3.25 0.55
N TRP A 167 10.72 3.73 -0.37
CA TRP A 167 11.41 2.84 -1.29
C TRP A 167 12.41 1.95 -0.56
N GLU A 168 13.22 2.51 0.34
CA GLU A 168 14.18 1.75 1.14
C GLU A 168 13.48 0.76 2.10
N ASP A 169 12.38 1.18 2.73
CA ASP A 169 11.56 0.29 3.55
C ASP A 169 11.01 -0.88 2.74
N TYR A 170 10.53 -0.63 1.51
CA TYR A 170 10.08 -1.67 0.60
C TYR A 170 11.18 -2.63 0.17
N GLN A 171 12.35 -2.12 -0.19
CA GLN A 171 13.50 -2.96 -0.55
C GLN A 171 13.95 -3.85 0.62
N THR A 172 13.79 -3.37 1.85
CA THR A 172 14.23 -4.10 3.06
C THR A 172 13.19 -5.09 3.57
N ASN A 173 11.92 -4.66 3.63
CA ASN A 173 10.85 -5.37 4.33
C ASN A 173 9.85 -6.06 3.40
N CYS A 174 9.90 -5.82 2.09
CA CYS A 174 9.03 -6.43 1.08
C CYS A 174 7.56 -6.44 1.51
N GLU A 175 6.99 -7.63 1.79
CA GLU A 175 5.59 -7.85 2.19
C GLU A 175 5.17 -7.19 3.52
N SER A 176 6.15 -6.82 4.36
CA SER A 176 5.93 -6.17 5.66
C SER A 176 6.12 -4.64 5.61
N SER A 177 6.52 -4.10 4.44
CA SER A 177 6.74 -2.68 4.24
C SER A 177 5.47 -1.84 4.37
N VAL A 178 5.63 -0.56 4.61
CA VAL A 178 4.55 0.43 4.60
C VAL A 178 3.88 0.51 3.23
N LEU A 179 4.63 0.38 2.13
CA LEU A 179 4.04 0.35 0.79
C LEU A 179 3.07 -0.83 0.58
N GLU A 180 3.42 -2.03 1.03
CA GLU A 180 2.50 -3.17 0.92
C GLU A 180 1.29 -3.03 1.85
N LYS A 181 1.45 -2.40 3.02
CA LYS A 181 0.31 -2.06 3.87
C LYS A 181 -0.61 -1.01 3.23
N LEU A 182 -0.05 0.01 2.58
CA LEU A 182 -0.84 1.01 1.82
C LEU A 182 -1.57 0.35 0.64
N ARG A 183 -0.93 -0.62 -0.02
CA ARG A 183 -1.56 -1.41 -1.09
C ARG A 183 -2.79 -2.18 -0.60
N ARG A 184 -2.73 -2.78 0.60
CA ARG A 184 -3.89 -3.45 1.23
C ARG A 184 -5.04 -2.48 1.53
N LYS A 185 -4.74 -1.18 1.70
CA LYS A 185 -5.72 -0.09 1.83
C LYS A 185 -6.18 0.47 0.47
N GLY A 186 -5.82 -0.15 -0.65
CA GLY A 186 -6.24 0.24 -2.00
C GLY A 186 -5.34 1.26 -2.69
N VAL A 187 -4.23 1.70 -2.06
CA VAL A 187 -3.30 2.64 -2.67
C VAL A 187 -2.45 1.93 -3.72
N THR A 188 -2.52 2.38 -4.97
CA THR A 188 -1.77 1.78 -6.09
C THR A 188 -0.78 2.73 -6.73
N ARG A 189 -0.87 4.03 -6.42
CA ARG A 189 0.00 5.10 -6.93
C ARG A 189 0.18 6.19 -5.89
N ILE A 190 1.36 6.78 -5.83
CA ILE A 190 1.71 7.90 -4.96
C ILE A 190 2.65 8.82 -5.73
N TYR A 191 2.30 10.10 -5.84
CA TYR A 191 3.13 11.11 -6.49
C TYR A 191 3.71 12.11 -5.49
N PHE A 192 5.00 12.40 -5.64
CA PHE A 192 5.77 13.21 -4.71
C PHE A 192 5.97 14.61 -5.27
N PHE A 193 4.90 15.42 -5.16
CA PHE A 193 4.90 16.78 -5.69
C PHE A 193 5.80 17.71 -4.89
N GLY A 194 6.29 17.34 -3.71
CA GLY A 194 7.21 18.14 -2.88
C GLY A 194 8.63 18.30 -3.44
N LEU A 195 8.99 17.58 -4.50
CA LEU A 195 10.28 17.71 -5.16
C LEU A 195 10.12 17.71 -6.68
N ARG A 196 10.62 18.74 -7.36
CA ARG A 196 10.66 18.78 -8.82
C ARG A 196 12.05 18.41 -9.32
N LEU A 197 12.09 17.41 -10.19
CA LEU A 197 13.30 16.90 -10.81
C LEU A 197 13.53 17.57 -12.15
N ARG A 198 14.80 17.77 -12.48
CA ARG A 198 15.28 18.12 -13.80
C ARG A 198 16.01 16.93 -14.40
N ARG A 199 15.51 16.42 -15.51
CA ARG A 199 16.19 15.42 -16.33
C ARG A 199 17.33 16.06 -17.13
N PRO A 200 18.39 15.34 -17.53
CA PRO A 200 19.47 15.90 -18.35
C PRO A 200 19.01 16.64 -19.61
N ASP A 201 17.91 16.19 -20.23
CA ASP A 201 17.30 16.79 -21.43
C ASP A 201 16.48 18.07 -21.15
N GLY A 202 16.49 18.57 -19.91
CA GLY A 202 15.80 19.81 -19.53
C GLY A 202 14.32 19.66 -19.23
N ARG A 203 13.79 18.44 -19.12
CA ARG A 203 12.40 18.21 -18.73
C ARG A 203 12.23 18.33 -17.21
N ARG A 204 11.06 18.82 -16.79
CA ARG A 204 10.64 18.94 -15.39
C ARG A 204 9.68 17.80 -15.02
N LEU A 205 9.98 17.09 -13.93
CA LEU A 205 9.30 15.86 -13.56
C LEU A 205 9.04 15.79 -12.05
N VAL A 206 8.15 14.88 -11.66
CA VAL A 206 7.96 14.46 -10.27
C VAL A 206 8.21 12.96 -10.13
N LEU A 207 8.62 12.52 -8.94
CA LEU A 207 8.76 11.10 -8.61
C LEU A 207 7.39 10.46 -8.38
N CYS A 208 7.28 9.18 -8.70
CA CYS A 208 6.13 8.39 -8.31
C CYS A 208 6.47 6.95 -7.96
N LEU A 209 5.70 6.40 -7.04
CA LEU A 209 5.64 4.97 -6.74
C LEU A 209 4.33 4.42 -7.30
N TYR A 210 4.37 3.26 -7.94
CA TYR A 210 3.18 2.63 -8.50
C TYR A 210 3.28 1.11 -8.45
N VAL A 211 2.13 0.45 -8.38
CA VAL A 211 2.05 -1.01 -8.50
C VAL A 211 2.15 -1.41 -9.98
N CYS A 212 3.14 -2.24 -10.29
CA CYS A 212 3.36 -2.85 -11.59
C CYS A 212 3.23 -4.37 -11.46
N GLY A 213 2.07 -4.91 -11.86
CA GLY A 213 1.75 -6.32 -11.65
C GLY A 213 1.64 -6.65 -10.16
N SER A 214 2.56 -7.50 -9.65
CA SER A 214 2.57 -7.94 -8.26
C SER A 214 3.48 -7.13 -7.34
N ARG A 215 4.25 -6.17 -7.85
CA ARG A 215 5.28 -5.44 -7.08
C ARG A 215 5.14 -3.93 -7.19
N TRP A 216 5.74 -3.21 -6.25
CA TRP A 216 5.97 -1.78 -6.39
C TRP A 216 7.14 -1.50 -7.32
N ASP A 217 7.00 -0.44 -8.08
CA ASP A 217 8.03 0.11 -8.95
C ASP A 217 8.00 1.64 -8.85
N TRP A 218 9.01 2.30 -9.41
CA TRP A 218 9.09 3.75 -9.44
C TRP A 218 9.34 4.27 -10.84
N ARG A 219 8.95 5.52 -11.09
CA ARG A 219 9.30 6.26 -12.31
C ARG A 219 9.28 7.75 -12.05
N CYS A 220 9.73 8.51 -13.03
CA CYS A 220 9.54 9.96 -13.06
C CYS A 220 8.48 10.30 -14.10
N ASN A 221 7.51 11.14 -13.73
CA ASN A 221 6.44 11.58 -14.62
C ASN A 221 6.58 13.06 -14.95
N TRP A 222 6.27 13.41 -16.20
CA TRP A 222 6.40 14.79 -16.69
C TRP A 222 5.26 15.65 -16.13
N LEU A 223 5.60 16.84 -15.63
CA LEU A 223 4.59 17.78 -15.15
C LEU A 223 3.73 18.38 -16.26
N LEU A 224 4.20 18.37 -17.51
CA LEU A 224 3.43 18.84 -18.67
C LEU A 224 2.34 17.84 -19.13
N SER A 225 2.23 16.68 -18.48
CA SER A 225 1.14 15.74 -18.74
C SER A 225 -0.18 16.21 -18.12
N HIS A 226 -1.29 15.62 -18.55
CA HIS A 226 -2.56 15.67 -17.84
C HIS A 226 -2.58 14.63 -16.71
N TRP A 227 -3.23 14.99 -15.61
CA TRP A 227 -3.31 14.23 -14.36
C TRP A 227 -4.77 14.06 -14.00
N ASP A 228 -5.18 12.83 -13.70
CA ASP A 228 -6.56 12.50 -13.33
C ASP A 228 -6.68 12.07 -11.85
N ALA A 229 -7.88 11.64 -11.46
CA ALA A 229 -8.20 11.23 -10.09
C ALA A 229 -7.36 10.03 -9.60
N ASN A 230 -6.79 9.24 -10.51
CA ASN A 230 -5.93 8.10 -10.18
C ASN A 230 -4.46 8.49 -9.98
N ASP A 231 -4.13 9.78 -10.07
CA ASP A 231 -2.77 10.27 -9.89
C ASP A 231 -2.62 11.17 -8.66
N PRO A 232 -2.92 10.70 -7.43
CA PRO A 232 -2.92 11.55 -6.25
C PRO A 232 -1.50 12.00 -5.85
N SER A 233 -1.37 13.27 -5.44
CA SER A 233 -0.18 13.81 -4.79
C SER A 233 -0.23 13.56 -3.29
N ALA A 234 0.93 13.20 -2.72
CA ALA A 234 1.09 12.97 -1.29
C ALA A 234 1.42 14.26 -0.56
N SER A 235 0.65 14.57 0.49
CA SER A 235 0.86 15.73 1.33
C SER A 235 0.55 15.42 2.81
N LEU A 236 1.03 16.25 3.73
CA LEU A 236 0.64 16.25 5.13
C LEU A 236 -0.05 17.57 5.45
N ALA A 237 -1.13 17.52 6.23
CA ALA A 237 -1.76 18.72 6.74
C ALA A 237 -0.75 19.56 7.53
N SER A 238 -0.58 20.83 7.15
CA SER A 238 0.18 21.77 7.96
C SER A 238 -0.73 22.26 9.08
N ASN A 239 -0.39 21.93 10.32
CA ASN A 239 -1.03 22.53 11.50
C ASN A 239 -0.66 24.02 11.61
#